data_AF-A0A9E3BCL1-F1
#
_entry.id   AF-A0A9E3BCL1-F1
#
_cell.length_a   1.000
_cell.length_b   1.000
_cell.length_c   1.000
_cell.angle_alpha   90.00
_cell.angle_beta   90.00
_cell.angle_gamma   90.00
#
_symmetry.space_group_name_H-M   'P 1'
#
loop_
_entity.id
_entity.type
_entity.pdbx_description
1 polymer ?
#
loop_
_entity_poly.entity_id
_entity_poly.type
_entity_poly.pdbx_seq_one_letter_code
_entity_poly.pdbx_strand_id
1 'polypeptide(L)'
;MTALSEARRPTVARAPSGPLAAASAVIAERLLRRAAARLPLRLVYPDGTVIGAGDATSPTLVMNEPDELARRIGRHGLIGFGESYMAGEWESDALAELLTVLATDVDNLVPAALQWLRPIVVASQPGSPRRSREQARRDVARHYDLPHDLFGQFLDETMTYSGALFDDLPAAWPELAGAQRRKIDRLLDAAEVGPGTRVLEIGTGWGELCIRAAARGAYVRSVT
;
A
#
# COMPACT_ATOMS: atom_id res chain seq x y z
N MET A 1 17.53 14.87 4.17
CA MET A 1 16.90 14.32 2.96
C MET A 1 17.97 13.79 2.03
N THR A 2 18.20 12.48 2.02
CA THR A 2 19.12 11.85 1.06
C THR A 2 18.53 12.00 -0.33
N ALA A 3 19.24 12.67 -1.23
CA ALA A 3 18.81 12.87 -2.61
C ALA A 3 18.39 11.51 -3.22
N LEU A 4 17.14 11.42 -3.67
CA LEU A 4 16.62 10.25 -4.35
C LEU A 4 17.47 10.02 -5.60
N SER A 5 18.27 8.95 -5.60
CA SER A 5 19.13 8.63 -6.74
C SER A 5 18.27 8.36 -7.97
N GLU A 6 18.38 9.23 -8.99
CA GLU A 6 17.74 9.09 -10.31
C GLU A 6 17.94 7.68 -10.91
N ALA A 7 19.07 7.05 -10.61
CA ALA A 7 19.42 5.71 -11.09
C ALA A 7 18.56 4.59 -10.46
N ARG A 8 18.02 4.78 -9.24
CA ARG A 8 17.20 3.76 -8.54
C ARG A 8 15.70 3.98 -8.71
N ARG A 9 15.24 5.23 -8.83
CA ARG A 9 13.80 5.56 -8.95
C ARG A 9 13.59 6.68 -9.98
N PRO A 10 13.79 6.40 -11.27
CA PRO A 10 13.76 7.43 -12.32
C PRO A 10 12.38 8.07 -12.47
N THR A 11 11.31 7.31 -12.25
CA THR A 11 9.94 7.86 -12.27
C THR A 11 9.73 8.84 -11.13
N VAL A 12 10.08 8.50 -9.89
CA VAL A 12 9.99 9.42 -8.73
C VAL A 12 10.83 10.67 -8.95
N ALA A 13 12.02 10.54 -9.53
CA ALA A 13 12.94 11.66 -9.68
C ALA A 13 12.52 12.71 -10.72
N ARG A 14 11.67 12.38 -11.70
CA ARG A 14 11.20 13.33 -12.72
C ARG A 14 9.73 13.16 -13.04
N ALA A 15 8.97 14.26 -12.93
CA ALA A 15 7.57 14.29 -13.32
C ALA A 15 7.39 14.06 -14.84
N PRO A 16 6.29 13.42 -15.27
CA PRO A 16 5.98 13.27 -16.69
C PRO A 16 5.83 14.63 -17.39
N SER A 17 6.40 14.77 -18.58
CA SER A 17 6.37 16.01 -19.37
C SER A 17 5.74 15.82 -20.76
N GLY A 18 5.45 16.92 -21.44
CA GLY A 18 4.87 16.93 -22.79
C GLY A 18 3.35 17.14 -22.85
N PRO A 19 2.79 17.28 -24.07
CA PRO A 19 1.41 17.72 -24.27
C PRO A 19 0.37 16.73 -23.71
N LEU A 20 0.63 15.43 -23.82
CA LEU A 20 -0.25 14.40 -23.26
C LEU A 20 -0.28 14.45 -21.72
N ALA A 21 0.87 14.68 -21.08
CA ALA A 21 0.95 14.80 -19.62
C ALA A 21 0.20 16.05 -19.14
N ALA A 22 0.36 17.18 -19.83
CA ALA A 22 -0.39 18.40 -19.53
C ALA A 22 -1.90 18.21 -19.69
N ALA A 23 -2.35 17.58 -20.77
CA ALA A 23 -3.78 17.30 -20.97
C ALA A 23 -4.35 16.36 -19.89
N SER A 24 -3.63 15.28 -19.55
CA SER A 24 -4.06 14.35 -18.49
C SER A 24 -4.03 14.99 -17.10
N ALA A 25 -3.14 15.95 -16.85
CA ALA A 25 -3.05 16.67 -15.60
C ALA A 25 -4.33 17.46 -15.30
N VAL A 26 -4.90 18.14 -16.30
CA VAL A 26 -6.16 18.88 -16.15
C VAL A 26 -7.30 17.94 -15.72
N ILE A 27 -7.34 16.73 -16.26
CA ILE A 27 -8.35 15.72 -15.87
C ILE A 27 -8.10 15.26 -14.44
N ALA A 28 -6.85 14.91 -14.11
CA ALA A 28 -6.46 14.45 -12.78
C ALA A 28 -6.77 15.49 -11.70
N GLU A 29 -6.44 16.76 -11.93
CA GLU A 29 -6.74 17.86 -11.02
C GLU A 29 -8.25 18.00 -10.80
N ARG A 30 -9.05 17.95 -11.86
CA ARG A 30 -10.52 17.98 -11.74
C ARG A 30 -11.07 16.82 -10.92
N LEU A 31 -10.52 15.62 -11.09
CA LEU A 31 -10.91 14.45 -10.30
C LEU A 31 -10.53 14.61 -8.83
N LEU A 32 -9.32 15.10 -8.54
CA LEU A 32 -8.86 15.35 -7.18
C LEU A 32 -9.71 16.42 -6.49
N ARG A 33 -10.01 17.54 -7.16
CA ARG A 33 -10.92 18.58 -6.65
C ARG A 33 -12.33 18.03 -6.42
N ARG A 34 -12.84 17.18 -7.32
CA ARG A 34 -14.15 16.55 -7.18
C ARG A 34 -14.19 15.59 -5.98
N ALA A 35 -13.14 14.81 -5.76
CA ALA A 35 -13.02 13.94 -4.60
C ALA A 35 -13.01 14.78 -3.31
N ALA A 36 -12.18 15.83 -3.25
CA ALA A 36 -12.12 16.74 -2.12
C ALA A 36 -13.46 17.43 -1.82
N ALA A 37 -14.23 17.81 -2.86
CA ALA A 37 -15.53 18.44 -2.68
C ALA A 37 -16.62 17.51 -2.12
N ARG A 38 -16.39 16.20 -2.06
CA ARG A 38 -17.37 15.21 -1.59
C ARG A 38 -16.92 14.46 -0.35
N LEU A 39 -15.62 14.26 -0.19
CA LEU A 39 -15.02 13.53 0.91
C LEU A 39 -14.64 14.50 2.03
N PRO A 40 -14.66 14.06 3.30
CA PRO A 40 -14.25 14.86 4.45
C PRO A 40 -12.72 15.02 4.47
N LEU A 41 -12.18 15.75 3.50
CA LEU A 41 -10.77 16.06 3.36
C LEU A 41 -10.57 17.48 2.86
N ARG A 42 -9.35 17.99 3.05
CA ARG A 42 -8.93 19.32 2.59
C ARG A 42 -7.76 19.21 1.63
N LEU A 43 -7.75 20.06 0.62
CA LEU A 43 -6.60 20.31 -0.25
C LEU A 43 -6.09 21.72 0.05
N VAL A 44 -4.81 21.84 0.36
CA VAL A 44 -4.13 23.14 0.56
C VAL A 44 -3.16 23.35 -0.59
N TYR A 45 -3.31 24.47 -1.30
CA TYR A 45 -2.44 24.87 -2.40
C TYR A 45 -1.28 25.75 -1.90
N PRO A 46 -0.19 25.89 -2.67
CA PRO A 46 0.97 26.72 -2.30
C PRO A 46 0.64 28.19 -2.04
N ASP A 47 -0.43 28.71 -2.66
CA ASP A 47 -0.90 30.08 -2.49
C ASP A 47 -1.74 30.28 -1.20
N GLY A 48 -1.91 29.23 -0.39
CA GLY A 48 -2.74 29.21 0.80
C GLY A 48 -4.22 28.95 0.53
N THR A 49 -4.62 28.74 -0.74
CA THR A 49 -5.99 28.37 -1.07
C THR A 49 -6.33 27.01 -0.46
N VAL A 50 -7.44 26.95 0.26
CA VAL A 50 -7.97 25.72 0.86
C VAL A 50 -9.30 25.37 0.20
N ILE A 51 -9.43 24.14 -0.30
CA ILE A 51 -10.68 23.62 -0.84
C ILE A 51 -10.99 22.24 -0.27
N GLY A 52 -12.25 21.84 -0.31
CA GLY A 52 -12.72 20.52 0.12
C GLY A 52 -13.96 20.61 0.99
N ALA A 53 -14.58 19.47 1.27
CA ALA A 53 -15.74 19.36 2.15
C ALA A 53 -15.35 19.07 3.61
N GLY A 54 -14.07 18.86 3.89
CA GLY A 54 -13.55 18.69 5.25
C GLY A 54 -13.45 20.01 6.03
N ASP A 55 -13.62 19.92 7.35
CA ASP A 55 -13.38 21.01 8.30
C ASP A 55 -11.91 21.07 8.75
N ALA A 56 -11.59 21.98 9.69
CA ALA A 56 -10.24 22.17 10.20
C ALA A 56 -9.61 20.91 10.84
N THR A 57 -10.43 19.93 11.24
CA THR A 57 -9.98 18.67 11.84
C THR A 57 -9.86 17.53 10.83
N SER A 58 -10.32 17.75 9.59
CA SER A 58 -10.30 16.74 8.55
C SER A 58 -8.90 16.51 7.97
N PRO A 59 -8.56 15.29 7.53
CA PRO A 59 -7.29 14.99 6.90
C PRO A 59 -6.99 15.92 5.74
N THR A 60 -5.75 16.43 5.70
CA THR A 60 -5.35 17.47 4.76
C THR A 60 -4.23 16.98 3.85
N LEU A 61 -4.39 17.19 2.54
CA LEU A 61 -3.35 17.04 1.53
C LEU A 61 -2.80 18.43 1.22
N VAL A 62 -1.54 18.67 1.61
CA VAL A 62 -0.83 19.91 1.33
C VAL A 62 -0.03 19.73 0.05
N MET A 63 -0.32 20.54 -0.97
CA MET A 63 0.37 20.49 -2.25
C MET A 63 1.56 21.43 -2.24
N ASN A 64 2.72 20.90 -2.58
CA ASN A 64 3.94 21.67 -2.81
C ASN A 64 4.08 22.00 -4.31
N GLU A 65 3.84 21.01 -5.16
CA GLU A 65 3.96 21.09 -6.61
C GLU A 65 2.70 20.55 -7.31
N PRO A 66 1.58 21.32 -7.35
CA PRO A 66 0.28 20.85 -7.87
C PRO A 66 0.34 20.34 -9.31
N ASP A 67 1.15 20.99 -10.15
CA ASP A 67 1.34 20.65 -11.56
C ASP A 67 1.99 19.28 -11.74
N GLU A 68 3.03 18.98 -10.96
CA GLU A 68 3.76 17.71 -11.02
C GLU A 68 2.91 16.56 -10.48
N LEU A 69 2.23 16.80 -9.35
CA LEU A 69 1.24 15.90 -8.77
C LEU A 69 0.18 15.53 -9.82
N ALA A 70 -0.44 16.53 -10.47
CA ALA A 70 -1.49 16.31 -11.45
C ALA A 70 -0.97 15.54 -12.68
N ARG A 71 0.25 15.84 -13.17
CA ARG A 71 0.87 15.11 -14.29
C ARG A 71 1.12 13.66 -13.94
N ARG A 72 1.58 13.34 -12.72
CA ARG A 72 1.78 11.95 -12.28
C ARG A 72 0.49 11.18 -12.11
N ILE A 73 -0.51 11.77 -11.47
CA ILE A 73 -1.83 11.13 -11.35
C ILE A 73 -2.41 10.89 -12.75
N GLY A 74 -2.35 11.88 -13.64
CA GLY A 74 -2.90 11.77 -14.99
C GLY A 74 -2.23 10.70 -15.84
N ARG A 75 -0.93 10.46 -15.65
CA ARG A 75 -0.15 9.49 -16.44
C ARG A 75 -0.08 8.10 -15.81
N HIS A 76 0.04 8.01 -14.50
CA HIS A 76 0.33 6.77 -13.77
C HIS A 76 -0.76 6.40 -12.74
N GLY A 77 -1.85 7.17 -12.65
CA GLY A 77 -2.97 6.90 -11.75
C GLY A 77 -2.54 6.83 -10.29
N LEU A 78 -2.98 5.79 -9.58
CA LEU A 78 -2.65 5.56 -8.16
C LEU A 78 -1.14 5.39 -7.92
N ILE A 79 -0.40 4.83 -8.88
CA ILE A 79 1.07 4.74 -8.77
C ILE A 79 1.66 6.15 -8.77
N GLY A 80 1.20 7.01 -9.68
CA GLY A 80 1.63 8.41 -9.74
C GLY A 80 1.28 9.21 -8.48
N PHE A 81 0.15 8.91 -7.85
CA PHE A 81 -0.22 9.48 -6.56
C PHE A 81 0.76 9.09 -5.43
N GLY A 82 1.20 7.84 -5.40
CA GLY A 82 2.26 7.41 -4.46
C GLY A 82 3.64 7.99 -4.79
N GLU A 83 4.01 8.00 -6.08
CA GLU A 83 5.30 8.56 -6.53
C GLU A 83 5.40 10.07 -6.26
N SER A 84 4.31 10.82 -6.39
CA SER A 84 4.27 12.26 -6.06
C SER A 84 4.51 12.51 -4.56
N TYR A 85 3.93 11.69 -3.68
CA TYR A 85 4.23 11.76 -2.24
C TYR A 85 5.71 11.50 -1.96
N MET A 86 6.27 10.46 -2.59
CA MET A 86 7.70 10.14 -2.45
C MET A 86 8.62 11.23 -3.00
N ALA A 87 8.18 11.97 -4.02
CA ALA A 87 8.90 13.09 -4.61
C ALA A 87 8.75 14.39 -3.80
N GLY A 88 7.86 14.44 -2.80
CA GLY A 88 7.59 15.63 -2.00
C GLY A 88 6.67 16.65 -2.69
N GLU A 89 5.98 16.25 -3.75
CA GLU A 89 5.05 17.14 -4.49
C GLU A 89 3.77 17.42 -3.70
N TRP A 90 3.46 16.57 -2.73
CA TRP A 90 2.47 16.79 -1.69
C TRP A 90 2.82 16.03 -0.41
N GLU A 91 2.24 16.47 0.70
CA GLU A 91 2.41 15.88 2.03
C GLU A 91 1.12 15.90 2.84
N SER A 92 1.12 15.22 3.98
CA SER A 92 0.00 15.19 4.92
C SER A 92 0.48 14.84 6.32
N ASP A 93 0.03 15.60 7.32
CA ASP A 93 0.28 15.30 8.74
C ASP A 93 -0.54 14.10 9.24
N ALA A 94 -1.58 13.70 8.50
CA ALA A 94 -2.49 12.61 8.84
C ALA A 94 -2.61 11.62 7.66
N LEU A 95 -1.46 11.18 7.13
CA LEU A 95 -1.41 10.38 5.90
C LEU A 95 -2.31 9.14 5.92
N ALA A 96 -2.31 8.39 7.03
CA ALA A 96 -3.13 7.18 7.16
C ALA A 96 -4.63 7.49 7.09
N GLU A 97 -5.07 8.55 7.75
CA GLU A 97 -6.47 8.99 7.75
C GLU A 97 -6.88 9.50 6.36
N LEU A 98 -6.02 10.31 5.73
CA LEU A 98 -6.22 10.80 4.36
C LEU A 98 -6.40 9.63 3.38
N LEU A 99 -5.50 8.65 3.42
CA LEU A 99 -5.56 7.47 2.57
C LEU A 99 -6.81 6.63 2.87
N THR A 100 -7.25 6.54 4.13
CA THR A 100 -8.48 5.84 4.52
C THR A 100 -9.72 6.51 3.93
N VAL A 101 -9.81 7.83 3.98
CA VAL A 101 -10.91 8.59 3.37
C VAL A 101 -10.95 8.37 1.86
N LEU A 102 -9.81 8.44 1.18
CA LEU A 102 -9.71 8.19 -0.26
C LEU A 102 -10.02 6.73 -0.63
N ALA A 103 -9.57 5.77 0.18
CA ALA A 103 -9.77 4.34 -0.05
C ALA A 103 -11.24 3.92 0.11
N THR A 104 -11.98 4.54 1.04
CA THR A 104 -13.42 4.28 1.26
C THR A 104 -14.25 4.55 0.00
N ASP A 105 -13.71 5.34 -0.92
CA ASP A 105 -14.43 5.83 -2.09
C ASP A 105 -13.67 5.59 -3.41
N VAL A 106 -12.65 4.73 -3.37
CA VAL A 106 -11.73 4.48 -4.50
C VAL A 106 -12.45 4.12 -5.80
N ASP A 107 -13.57 3.40 -5.70
CA ASP A 107 -14.37 2.97 -6.85
C ASP A 107 -15.13 4.13 -7.53
N ASN A 108 -15.33 5.25 -6.84
CA ASN A 108 -16.05 6.43 -7.33
C ASN A 108 -15.13 7.64 -7.59
N LEU A 109 -13.82 7.50 -7.38
CA LEU A 109 -12.84 8.54 -7.72
C LEU A 109 -12.84 8.84 -9.22
N VAL A 110 -13.06 7.81 -10.05
CA VAL A 110 -13.24 7.96 -11.50
C VAL A 110 -14.74 7.89 -11.82
N PRO A 111 -15.34 8.97 -12.36
CA PRO A 111 -16.74 8.99 -12.78
C PRO A 111 -17.08 7.80 -13.67
N ALA A 112 -18.27 7.22 -13.50
CA ALA A 112 -18.77 6.11 -14.33
C ALA A 112 -18.67 6.40 -15.84
N ALA A 113 -18.91 7.65 -16.25
CA ALA A 113 -18.78 8.13 -17.62
C ALA A 113 -17.34 8.09 -18.19
N LEU A 114 -16.32 7.93 -17.34
CA LEU A 114 -14.91 7.77 -17.73
C LEU A 114 -14.41 6.33 -17.52
N GLN A 115 -15.20 5.45 -16.88
CA GLN A 115 -14.79 4.07 -16.64
C GLN A 115 -14.65 3.25 -17.93
N TRP A 116 -15.31 3.64 -19.03
CA TRP A 116 -15.10 3.00 -20.33
C TRP A 116 -13.69 3.24 -20.91
N LEU A 117 -12.96 4.27 -20.43
CA LEU A 117 -11.55 4.53 -20.78
C LEU A 117 -10.58 3.70 -19.95
N ARG A 118 -11.05 3.03 -18.88
CA ARG A 118 -10.22 2.22 -17.98
C ARG A 118 -9.35 1.19 -18.71
N PRO A 119 -9.81 0.47 -19.76
CA PRO A 119 -8.97 -0.47 -20.51
C PRO A 119 -7.86 0.19 -21.34
N ILE A 120 -7.98 1.48 -21.64
CA ILE A 120 -7.02 2.26 -22.44
C ILE A 120 -5.95 2.89 -21.52
N VAL A 121 -6.34 3.27 -20.30
CA VAL A 121 -5.49 3.97 -19.32
C VAL A 121 -4.79 2.99 -18.37
N VAL A 122 -5.48 1.93 -17.95
CA VAL A 122 -4.85 0.83 -17.24
C VAL A 122 -4.11 0.05 -18.30
N ALA A 123 -2.78 0.17 -18.33
CA ALA A 123 -1.94 -0.75 -19.07
C ALA A 123 -2.48 -2.15 -18.76
N SER A 124 -3.04 -2.81 -19.78
CA SER A 124 -3.53 -4.17 -19.65
C SER A 124 -2.44 -4.93 -18.93
N GLN A 125 -2.75 -5.49 -17.75
CA GLN A 125 -1.86 -6.51 -17.18
C GLN A 125 -1.61 -7.45 -18.35
N PRO A 126 -0.38 -7.58 -18.87
CA PRO A 126 -0.14 -8.42 -20.03
C PRO A 126 -0.74 -9.76 -19.66
N GLY A 127 -1.76 -10.22 -20.41
CA GLY A 127 -2.54 -11.39 -20.04
C GLY A 127 -1.55 -12.50 -19.74
N SER A 128 -1.39 -12.85 -18.46
CA SER A 128 -0.12 -13.43 -17.99
C SER A 128 0.11 -14.73 -18.77
N PRO A 129 1.11 -14.82 -19.67
CA PRO A 129 1.63 -16.13 -19.96
C PRO A 129 2.13 -16.67 -18.63
N ARG A 130 1.93 -17.96 -18.36
CA ARG A 130 2.49 -18.64 -17.18
C ARG A 130 3.95 -18.19 -17.05
N ARG A 131 4.26 -17.35 -16.05
CA ARG A 131 5.60 -16.78 -15.87
C ARG A 131 6.58 -17.95 -15.80
N SER A 132 7.64 -17.91 -16.62
CA SER A 132 8.64 -18.97 -16.55
C SER A 132 9.29 -18.96 -15.16
N ARG A 133 9.79 -20.11 -14.68
CA ARG A 133 10.51 -20.19 -13.39
C ARG A 133 11.67 -19.18 -13.30
N GLU A 134 12.27 -18.85 -14.44
CA GLU A 134 13.33 -17.85 -14.55
C GLU A 134 12.83 -16.40 -14.42
N GLN A 135 11.65 -16.08 -14.96
CA GLN A 135 11.00 -14.78 -14.73
C GLN A 135 10.61 -14.62 -13.27
N ALA A 136 9.98 -15.63 -12.66
CA ALA A 136 9.64 -15.61 -11.24
C ALA A 136 10.88 -15.41 -10.36
N ARG A 137 12.00 -16.10 -10.64
CA ARG A 137 13.27 -15.89 -9.92
C ARG A 137 13.83 -14.47 -10.07
N ARG A 138 13.78 -13.89 -11.26
CA ARG A 138 14.26 -12.51 -11.49
C ARG A 138 13.37 -11.48 -10.81
N ASP A 139 12.06 -11.68 -10.81
CA ASP A 139 11.09 -10.79 -10.16
C ASP A 139 11.25 -10.85 -8.63
N VAL A 140 11.44 -12.07 -8.07
CA VAL A 140 11.75 -12.27 -6.65
C VAL A 140 13.10 -11.66 -6.28
N ALA A 141 14.17 -11.88 -7.07
CA ALA A 141 15.49 -11.32 -6.78
C ALA A 141 15.54 -9.78 -6.85
N ARG A 142 14.60 -9.13 -7.54
CA ARG A 142 14.50 -7.67 -7.62
C ARG A 142 13.72 -7.07 -6.42
N HIS A 143 13.08 -7.90 -5.60
CA HIS A 143 12.31 -7.50 -4.42
C HIS A 143 12.86 -8.17 -3.16
N TYR A 144 13.30 -7.35 -2.20
CA TYR A 144 13.69 -7.71 -0.82
C TYR A 144 15.15 -8.14 -0.58
N ASP A 145 16.07 -7.17 -0.72
CA ASP A 145 17.20 -7.06 0.21
C ASP A 145 16.87 -5.98 1.27
N LEU A 146 15.77 -6.16 2.01
CA LEU A 146 15.49 -5.33 3.18
C LEU A 146 16.12 -5.99 4.41
N PRO A 147 16.99 -5.30 5.18
CA PRO A 147 17.66 -5.92 6.32
C PRO A 147 16.66 -6.38 7.39
N HIS A 148 16.96 -7.49 8.06
CA HIS A 148 16.22 -7.96 9.24
C HIS A 148 16.03 -6.85 10.28
N ASP A 149 17.05 -6.01 10.47
CA ASP A 149 17.07 -4.87 11.39
C ASP A 149 16.00 -3.82 11.08
N LEU A 150 15.54 -3.72 9.83
CA LEU A 150 14.44 -2.83 9.48
C LEU A 150 13.12 -3.37 10.03
N PHE A 151 12.85 -4.66 9.85
CA PHE A 151 11.62 -5.28 10.32
C PHE A 151 11.53 -5.33 11.84
N GLY A 152 12.66 -5.56 12.54
CA GLY A 152 12.71 -5.53 13.99
C GLY A 152 12.36 -4.17 14.62
N GLN A 153 12.32 -3.08 13.85
CA GLN A 153 11.92 -1.76 14.36
C GLN A 153 10.41 -1.58 14.49
N PHE A 154 9.60 -2.35 13.74
CA PHE A 154 8.15 -2.15 13.69
C PHE A 154 7.32 -3.44 13.75
N LEU A 155 7.97 -4.60 13.91
CA LEU A 155 7.30 -5.86 14.24
C LEU A 155 7.50 -6.19 15.73
N ASP A 156 6.63 -7.06 16.25
CA ASP A 156 6.79 -7.64 17.58
C ASP A 156 7.84 -8.76 17.59
N GLU A 157 8.08 -9.38 18.76
CA GLU A 157 9.09 -10.41 18.92
C GLU A 157 8.86 -11.68 18.08
N THR A 158 7.64 -11.91 17.60
CA THR A 158 7.34 -13.03 16.69
C THR A 158 7.81 -12.79 15.25
N MET A 159 8.21 -11.55 14.91
CA MET A 159 8.58 -11.12 13.56
C MET A 159 7.47 -11.41 12.53
N THR A 160 6.21 -11.41 12.94
CA THR A 160 5.09 -11.77 12.06
C THR A 160 4.68 -10.60 11.18
N TYR A 161 5.07 -10.61 9.90
CA TYR A 161 4.64 -9.59 8.92
C TYR A 161 3.32 -9.96 8.21
N SER A 162 2.25 -10.07 8.99
CA SER A 162 0.88 -10.32 8.51
C SER A 162 -0.14 -9.72 9.49
N GLY A 163 -1.44 -9.75 9.14
CA GLY A 163 -2.50 -9.29 10.05
C GLY A 163 -2.54 -10.07 11.36
N ALA A 164 -2.95 -9.38 12.43
CA ALA A 164 -3.10 -9.91 13.78
C ALA A 164 -4.58 -9.98 14.21
N LEU A 165 -4.90 -10.77 15.23
CA LEU A 165 -6.24 -10.90 15.80
C LEU A 165 -6.31 -10.24 17.18
N PHE A 166 -6.84 -9.01 17.20
CA PHE A 166 -7.09 -8.27 18.44
C PHE A 166 -8.47 -8.60 18.99
N ASP A 167 -8.58 -8.61 20.32
CA ASP A 167 -9.86 -8.85 21.00
C ASP A 167 -10.74 -7.59 20.97
N ASP A 168 -10.12 -6.41 21.09
CA ASP A 168 -10.77 -5.10 21.08
C ASP A 168 -9.97 -4.07 20.27
N LEU A 169 -10.62 -2.96 19.90
CA LEU A 169 -10.01 -1.80 19.25
C LEU A 169 -10.38 -0.51 20.01
N PRO A 170 -9.50 0.51 20.06
CA PRO A 170 -8.18 0.56 19.43
C PRO A 170 -7.15 -0.31 20.17
N ALA A 171 -6.30 -0.99 19.40
CA ALA A 171 -5.24 -1.83 19.95
C ALA A 171 -4.00 -1.01 20.35
N ALA A 172 -3.28 -1.48 21.36
CA ALA A 172 -2.01 -0.94 21.80
C ALA A 172 -0.84 -1.86 21.43
N TRP A 173 0.36 -1.27 21.30
CA TRP A 173 1.58 -1.99 20.93
C TRP A 173 1.86 -3.26 21.78
N PRO A 174 1.71 -3.24 23.12
CA PRO A 174 1.96 -4.43 23.95
C PRO A 174 1.05 -5.63 23.63
N GLU A 175 -0.06 -5.41 22.93
CA GLU A 175 -1.02 -6.45 22.58
C GLU A 175 -0.69 -7.15 21.25
N LEU A 176 0.18 -6.56 20.42
CA LEU A 176 0.46 -7.03 19.07
C LEU A 176 0.94 -8.48 19.04
N ALA A 177 1.91 -8.83 19.89
CA ALA A 177 2.46 -10.18 19.92
C ALA A 177 1.43 -11.23 20.37
N GLY A 178 0.60 -10.88 21.35
CA GLY A 178 -0.54 -11.68 21.76
C GLY A 178 -1.54 -11.87 20.61
N ALA A 179 -1.83 -10.79 19.87
CA ALA A 179 -2.72 -10.81 18.72
C ALA A 179 -2.20 -11.65 17.55
N GLN A 180 -0.88 -11.63 17.30
CA GLN A 180 -0.25 -12.48 16.29
C GLN A 180 -0.36 -13.96 16.64
N ARG A 181 -0.07 -14.31 17.91
CA ARG A 181 -0.20 -15.67 18.42
C ARG A 181 -1.65 -16.16 18.39
N ARG A 182 -2.62 -15.35 18.85
CA ARG A 182 -4.06 -15.66 18.77
C ARG A 182 -4.51 -15.95 17.35
N LYS A 183 -4.08 -15.14 16.38
CA LYS A 183 -4.41 -15.34 14.97
C LYS A 183 -3.89 -16.67 14.45
N ILE A 184 -2.66 -17.04 14.78
CA ILE A 184 -2.09 -18.35 14.40
C ILE A 184 -2.82 -19.48 15.10
N ASP A 185 -3.06 -19.36 16.41
CA ASP A 185 -3.76 -20.39 17.18
C ASP A 185 -5.15 -20.65 16.63
N ARG A 186 -5.90 -19.59 16.30
CA ARG A 186 -7.22 -19.70 15.67
C ARG A 186 -7.18 -20.43 14.33
N LEU A 187 -6.14 -20.20 13.51
CA LEU A 187 -5.96 -20.92 12.24
C LEU A 187 -5.66 -22.40 12.46
N LEU A 188 -4.81 -22.71 13.44
CA LEU A 188 -4.46 -24.09 13.80
C LEU A 188 -5.64 -24.83 14.45
N ASP A 189 -6.45 -24.14 15.26
CA ASP A 189 -7.67 -24.67 15.87
C ASP A 189 -8.72 -24.99 14.78
N ALA A 190 -8.95 -24.05 13.86
CA ALA A 190 -9.89 -24.24 12.76
C ALA A 190 -9.47 -25.36 11.79
N ALA A 191 -8.18 -25.65 11.71
CA ALA A 191 -7.63 -26.76 10.93
C ALA A 191 -7.43 -28.05 11.76
N GLU A 192 -7.88 -28.07 13.02
CA GLU A 192 -7.78 -29.20 13.94
C GLU A 192 -6.34 -29.76 14.07
N VAL A 193 -5.35 -28.86 14.10
CA VAL A 193 -3.94 -29.24 14.19
C VAL A 193 -3.59 -29.68 15.61
N GLY A 194 -3.15 -30.93 15.72
CA GLY A 194 -2.71 -31.55 16.98
C GLY A 194 -1.70 -32.68 16.76
N PRO A 195 -1.55 -33.59 17.75
CA PRO A 195 -0.60 -34.68 17.68
C PRO A 195 -0.80 -35.57 16.45
N GLY A 196 0.25 -35.74 15.66
CA GLY A 196 0.24 -36.60 14.47
C GLY A 196 -0.32 -35.94 13.19
N THR A 197 -0.87 -34.72 13.28
CA THR A 197 -1.29 -33.95 12.10
C THR A 197 -0.07 -33.65 11.22
N ARG A 198 -0.21 -33.75 9.89
CA ARG A 198 0.82 -33.34 8.93
C ARG A 198 0.42 -32.00 8.29
N VAL A 199 1.21 -30.97 8.54
CA VAL A 199 0.95 -29.60 8.06
C VAL A 199 1.91 -29.26 6.92
N LEU A 200 1.39 -28.69 5.83
CA LEU A 200 2.17 -28.02 4.79
C LEU A 200 2.00 -26.51 4.95
N GLU A 201 3.08 -25.81 5.29
CA GLU A 201 3.14 -24.36 5.36
C GLU A 201 3.83 -23.81 4.09
N ILE A 202 3.15 -22.90 3.39
CA ILE A 202 3.69 -22.22 2.20
C ILE A 202 3.86 -20.76 2.57
N GLY A 203 5.12 -20.30 2.62
CA GLY A 203 5.50 -18.97 3.09
C GLY A 203 5.73 -18.95 4.60
N THR A 204 6.84 -19.54 5.04
CA THR A 204 7.23 -19.64 6.47
C THR A 204 7.31 -18.29 7.19
N GLY A 205 7.65 -17.23 6.46
CA GLY A 205 8.09 -15.98 7.08
C GLY A 205 9.24 -16.26 8.05
N TRP A 206 9.07 -15.85 9.31
CA TRP A 206 10.02 -16.13 10.40
C TRP A 206 9.71 -17.40 11.21
N GLY A 207 8.68 -18.17 10.83
CA GLY A 207 8.45 -19.52 11.34
C GLY A 207 7.53 -19.65 12.55
N GLU A 208 6.91 -18.57 13.02
CA GLU A 208 6.01 -18.62 14.19
C GLU A 208 4.90 -19.67 14.03
N LEU A 209 4.26 -19.77 12.85
CA LEU A 209 3.21 -20.78 12.63
C LEU A 209 3.76 -22.21 12.69
N CYS A 210 4.89 -22.48 12.01
CA CYS A 210 5.57 -23.76 12.08
C CYS A 210 5.90 -24.18 13.52
N ILE A 211 6.49 -23.27 14.29
CA ILE A 211 6.90 -23.52 15.68
C ILE A 211 5.66 -23.82 16.54
N ARG A 212 4.59 -23.04 16.41
CA ARG A 212 3.34 -23.26 17.15
C ARG A 212 2.65 -24.56 16.76
N ALA A 213 2.60 -24.90 15.48
CA ALA A 213 2.03 -26.17 15.01
C ALA A 213 2.84 -27.38 15.53
N ALA A 214 4.18 -27.30 15.49
CA ALA A 214 5.06 -28.32 16.03
C ALA A 214 4.90 -28.48 17.55
N ALA A 215 4.73 -27.37 18.29
CA ALA A 215 4.46 -27.40 19.73
C ALA A 215 3.14 -28.10 20.09
N ARG A 216 2.19 -28.18 19.14
CA ARG A 216 0.94 -28.97 19.27
C ARG A 216 1.10 -30.44 18.89
N GLY A 217 2.31 -30.88 18.53
CA GLY A 217 2.61 -32.27 18.14
C GLY A 217 2.42 -32.57 16.66
N ALA A 218 2.28 -31.55 15.81
CA ALA A 218 2.17 -31.73 14.36
C ALA A 218 3.55 -31.92 13.69
N TYR A 219 3.56 -32.66 12.60
CA TYR A 219 4.69 -32.74 11.67
C TYR A 219 4.55 -31.67 10.59
N VAL A 220 5.38 -30.63 10.65
CA VAL A 220 5.30 -29.50 9.71
C VAL A 220 6.33 -29.66 8.60
N ARG A 221 5.87 -29.52 7.35
CA ARG A 221 6.70 -29.28 6.18
C ARG A 221 6.51 -27.83 5.76
N SER A 222 7.57 -27.05 5.80
CA SER A 222 7.51 -25.62 5.47
C SER A 222 8.34 -25.28 4.24
N VAL A 223 7.90 -24.28 3.47
CA VAL A 223 8.53 -23.81 2.24
C VAL A 223 8.58 -22.27 2.26
N THR A 224 9.72 -21.69 1.89
CA THR A 224 9.91 -20.24 1.69
C THR A 224 10.48 -19.94 0.31
#